data_AF-A0A817YEZ4-F1
#
_entry.id   AF-A0A817YEZ4-F1
#
_cell.length_a   1.000
_cell.length_b   1.000
_cell.length_c   1.000
_cell.angle_alpha   90.00
_cell.angle_beta   90.00
_cell.angle_gamma   90.00
#
_symmetry.space_group_name_H-M   'P 1'
#
loop_
_entity.id
_entity.type
_entity.pdbx_description
1 polymer ?
#
loop_
_entity_poly.entity_id
_entity_poly.type
_entity_poly.pdbx_seq_one_letter_code
_entity_poly.pdbx_strand_id
1 'polypeptide(L)'
;MPGITTNDSVQQMADEKPKLPEQIDLEEAETALAGKDYKTAQELLEKLVKLQVIVDNEDSARIKELAILALGKLFKETKDAKALASLIKTTRSFLGLVSKAKAAKLVRTLVDLFLDMEAGTGEEKTQLTLHGYRPQISHMLRIIIFLVITTFAICERQTPPSHPLWPDGFKTQALITAFDENNQPHLHRSLFYYAYTNQTASGKWHGQERHDHFGYCYGWALNESSCTILIIGDVYVISQNLCCIAMPGNFGVPRDWLQSATWLGIEEIHGRTVDHWYAWEHEYWSDVDEPRNGVRYSGPNFKTPRQFTDYDAWEIAPQDPRLFDLPKDTDCSKPCP
;
A
#
# COMPACT_ATOMS: atom_id res chain seq x y z
N MET A 1 -25.13 -60.68 -15.87
CA MET A 1 -24.57 -59.68 -14.94
C MET A 1 -23.73 -58.71 -15.76
N PRO A 2 -24.11 -57.43 -15.83
CA PRO A 2 -23.37 -56.42 -16.59
C PRO A 2 -22.26 -55.83 -15.72
N GLY A 3 -21.05 -55.76 -16.27
CA GLY A 3 -19.94 -54.98 -15.72
C GLY A 3 -19.93 -53.61 -16.39
N ILE A 4 -20.45 -52.62 -15.68
CA ILE A 4 -20.34 -51.19 -15.99
C ILE A 4 -18.90 -50.77 -15.65
N THR A 5 -18.17 -50.19 -16.60
CA THR A 5 -17.20 -49.15 -16.26
C THR A 5 -17.33 -48.01 -17.26
N THR A 6 -17.64 -46.86 -16.68
CA THR A 6 -18.02 -45.59 -17.26
C THR A 6 -16.83 -44.64 -17.36
N ASN A 7 -16.92 -43.71 -18.32
CA ASN A 7 -16.42 -42.34 -18.26
C ASN A 7 -14.90 -42.09 -18.29
N ASP A 8 -14.35 -42.07 -19.51
CA ASP A 8 -13.09 -41.39 -19.87
C ASP A 8 -13.31 -39.94 -20.33
N SER A 9 -14.32 -39.24 -19.80
CA SER A 9 -14.65 -37.88 -20.25
C SER A 9 -15.03 -36.89 -19.14
N VAL A 10 -14.62 -37.15 -17.89
CA VAL A 10 -14.79 -36.18 -16.78
C VAL A 10 -13.46 -35.96 -16.08
N GLN A 11 -12.46 -35.47 -16.80
CA GLN A 11 -11.20 -35.04 -16.20
C GLN A 11 -10.69 -33.76 -16.86
N GLN A 12 -11.52 -32.70 -16.88
CA GLN A 12 -11.04 -31.38 -17.29
C GLN A 12 -11.89 -30.21 -16.79
N MET A 13 -12.32 -30.20 -15.53
CA MET A 13 -12.95 -29.00 -14.92
C MET A 13 -12.75 -28.99 -13.40
N ALA A 14 -11.56 -28.60 -12.93
CA ALA A 14 -11.33 -28.24 -11.53
C ALA A 14 -10.03 -27.43 -11.43
N ASP A 15 -10.13 -26.09 -11.48
CA ASP A 15 -9.24 -25.12 -10.83
C ASP A 15 -9.50 -23.67 -11.31
N GLU A 16 -10.76 -23.25 -11.47
CA GLU A 16 -11.08 -21.84 -11.66
C GLU A 16 -11.95 -21.36 -10.50
N LYS A 17 -11.36 -20.55 -9.61
CA LYS A 17 -12.08 -19.82 -8.57
C LYS A 17 -13.23 -19.05 -9.26
N PRO A 18 -14.48 -19.12 -8.79
CA PRO A 18 -15.59 -18.48 -9.47
C PRO A 18 -15.35 -16.98 -9.58
N LYS A 19 -15.31 -16.47 -10.83
CA LYS A 19 -15.14 -15.04 -11.12
C LYS A 19 -16.29 -14.26 -10.51
N LEU A 20 -15.98 -13.13 -9.85
CA LEU A 20 -17.00 -12.24 -9.31
C LEU A 20 -17.81 -11.60 -10.46
N PRO A 21 -19.09 -11.24 -10.26
CA PRO A 21 -19.93 -10.63 -11.30
C PRO A 21 -19.28 -9.41 -11.98
N GLU A 22 -18.53 -8.59 -11.23
CA GLU A 22 -17.84 -7.41 -11.76
C GLU A 22 -16.66 -7.75 -12.67
N GLN A 23 -16.02 -8.92 -12.45
CA GLN A 23 -14.95 -9.41 -13.32
C GLN A 23 -15.50 -9.93 -14.64
N ILE A 24 -16.67 -10.58 -14.59
CA ILE A 24 -17.39 -11.05 -15.78
C ILE A 24 -17.84 -9.86 -16.63
N ASP A 25 -18.44 -8.84 -16.00
CA ASP A 25 -18.86 -7.60 -16.68
C ASP A 25 -17.67 -6.89 -17.35
N LEU A 26 -16.48 -6.91 -16.74
CA LEU A 26 -15.27 -6.30 -17.32
C LEU A 26 -14.75 -7.09 -18.53
N GLU A 27 -14.71 -8.42 -18.43
CA GLU A 27 -14.28 -9.31 -19.53
C GLU A 27 -15.25 -9.24 -20.73
N GLU A 28 -16.55 -9.16 -20.47
CA GLU A 28 -17.57 -8.95 -21.50
C GLU A 28 -17.42 -7.58 -22.17
N ALA A 29 -17.13 -6.53 -21.40
CA ALA A 29 -16.85 -5.20 -21.94
C ALA A 29 -15.60 -5.18 -22.84
N GLU A 30 -14.52 -5.86 -22.44
CA GLU A 30 -13.30 -5.98 -23.25
C GLU A 30 -13.54 -6.78 -24.54
N THR A 31 -14.36 -7.83 -24.47
CA THR A 31 -14.77 -8.61 -25.65
C THR A 31 -15.61 -7.76 -26.60
N ALA A 32 -16.54 -6.96 -26.08
CA ALA A 32 -17.35 -6.03 -26.87
C ALA A 32 -16.48 -4.94 -27.53
N LEU A 33 -15.48 -4.40 -26.82
CA LEU A 33 -14.49 -3.47 -27.38
C LEU A 33 -13.71 -4.11 -28.54
N ALA A 34 -13.22 -5.34 -28.37
CA ALA A 34 -12.51 -6.06 -29.42
C ALA A 34 -13.40 -6.33 -30.64
N GLY A 35 -14.69 -6.60 -30.39
CA GLY A 35 -15.73 -6.75 -31.42
C GLY A 35 -16.22 -5.44 -32.04
N LYS A 36 -15.73 -4.28 -31.59
CA LYS A 36 -16.20 -2.93 -31.95
C LYS A 36 -17.69 -2.68 -31.67
N ASP A 37 -18.27 -3.44 -30.74
CA ASP A 37 -19.59 -3.14 -30.19
C ASP A 37 -19.46 -2.08 -29.09
N TYR A 38 -19.25 -0.85 -29.53
CA TYR A 38 -19.04 0.30 -28.64
C TYR A 38 -20.23 0.58 -27.73
N LYS A 39 -21.45 0.22 -28.16
CA LYS A 39 -22.65 0.47 -27.37
C LYS A 39 -22.69 -0.46 -26.16
N THR A 40 -22.54 -1.76 -26.40
CA THR A 40 -22.53 -2.77 -25.33
C THR A 40 -21.34 -2.54 -24.38
N ALA A 41 -20.15 -2.26 -24.93
CA ALA A 41 -18.98 -1.94 -24.14
C ALA A 41 -19.19 -0.71 -23.24
N GLN A 42 -19.77 0.38 -23.78
CA GLN A 42 -20.03 1.59 -23.01
C GLN A 42 -21.00 1.34 -21.85
N GLU A 43 -22.11 0.62 -22.11
CA GLU A 43 -23.12 0.34 -21.08
C GLU A 43 -22.53 -0.47 -19.91
N LEU A 44 -21.72 -1.50 -20.19
CA LEU A 44 -21.05 -2.32 -19.18
C LEU A 44 -20.00 -1.53 -18.40
N LEU A 45 -19.17 -0.73 -19.08
CA LEU A 45 -18.14 0.07 -18.43
C LEU A 45 -18.75 1.18 -17.55
N GLU A 46 -19.82 1.84 -18.01
CA GLU A 46 -20.52 2.84 -17.19
C GLU A 46 -21.14 2.22 -15.93
N LYS A 47 -21.66 0.99 -16.03
CA LYS A 47 -22.17 0.23 -14.88
C LYS A 47 -21.04 0.01 -13.85
N LEU A 48 -19.87 -0.47 -14.29
CA LEU A 48 -18.70 -0.70 -13.43
C LEU A 48 -18.19 0.59 -12.78
N VAL A 49 -18.13 1.70 -13.52
CA VAL A 49 -17.70 3.00 -12.98
C VAL A 49 -18.66 3.54 -11.90
N LYS A 50 -19.95 3.22 -11.99
CA LYS A 50 -20.97 3.62 -11.01
C LYS A 50 -20.97 2.77 -9.73
N LEU A 51 -20.29 1.62 -9.72
CA LEU A 51 -20.20 0.77 -8.53
C LEU A 51 -19.54 1.52 -7.37
N GLN A 52 -20.12 1.36 -6.18
CA GLN A 52 -19.49 1.82 -4.93
C GLN A 52 -18.35 0.87 -4.60
N VAL A 53 -17.17 1.43 -4.39
CA VAL A 53 -15.99 0.67 -3.96
C VAL A 53 -16.15 0.45 -2.46
N ILE A 54 -16.19 -0.80 -2.03
CA ILE A 54 -16.19 -1.16 -0.60
C ILE A 54 -14.73 -1.12 -0.16
N VAL A 55 -14.45 -0.40 0.95
CA VAL A 55 -13.10 -0.04 1.42
C VAL A 55 -12.18 -1.27 1.64
N ASP A 56 -12.75 -2.47 1.78
CA ASP A 56 -12.02 -3.72 2.06
C ASP A 56 -11.88 -4.68 0.86
N ASN A 57 -12.26 -4.27 -0.36
CA ASN A 57 -12.19 -5.13 -1.55
C ASN A 57 -11.24 -4.56 -2.62
N GLU A 58 -9.97 -4.96 -2.56
CA GLU A 58 -8.90 -4.57 -3.51
C GLU A 58 -9.28 -4.86 -4.97
N ASP A 59 -9.99 -5.96 -5.22
CA ASP A 59 -10.46 -6.31 -6.56
C ASP A 59 -11.49 -5.28 -7.09
N SER A 60 -12.34 -4.73 -6.22
CA SER A 60 -13.34 -3.73 -6.64
C SER A 60 -12.72 -2.40 -7.06
N ALA A 61 -11.68 -1.94 -6.35
CA ALA A 61 -10.94 -0.73 -6.72
C ALA A 61 -10.18 -0.94 -8.03
N ARG A 62 -9.54 -2.10 -8.21
CA ARG A 62 -8.83 -2.47 -9.44
C ARG A 62 -9.77 -2.56 -10.63
N ILE A 63 -10.93 -3.22 -10.50
CA ILE A 63 -11.93 -3.34 -11.58
C ILE A 63 -12.42 -1.95 -11.99
N LYS A 64 -12.70 -1.07 -11.03
CA LYS A 64 -13.14 0.30 -11.31
C LYS A 64 -12.05 1.12 -12.01
N GLU A 65 -10.79 1.01 -11.59
CA GLU A 65 -9.66 1.66 -12.26
C GLU A 65 -9.56 1.23 -13.73
N LEU A 66 -9.63 -0.09 -13.98
CA LEU A 66 -9.60 -0.65 -15.33
C LEU A 66 -10.80 -0.19 -16.18
N ALA A 67 -12.00 -0.17 -15.61
CA ALA A 67 -13.20 0.29 -16.29
C ALA A 67 -13.11 1.77 -16.69
N ILE A 68 -12.58 2.63 -15.81
CA ILE A 68 -12.37 4.06 -16.11
C ILE A 68 -11.39 4.21 -17.28
N LEU A 69 -10.28 3.47 -17.28
CA LEU A 69 -9.30 3.52 -18.37
C LEU A 69 -9.87 3.00 -19.69
N ALA A 70 -10.60 1.89 -19.67
CA ALA A 70 -11.25 1.33 -20.84
C ALA A 70 -12.29 2.28 -21.42
N LEU A 71 -13.11 2.92 -20.57
CA LEU A 71 -14.10 3.90 -21.00
C LEU A 71 -13.43 5.16 -21.57
N GLY A 72 -12.30 5.57 -21.00
CA GLY A 72 -11.48 6.65 -21.55
C GLY A 72 -10.95 6.36 -22.96
N LYS A 73 -10.47 5.12 -23.18
CA LYS A 73 -10.03 4.67 -24.51
C LYS A 73 -11.19 4.59 -25.50
N LEU A 74 -12.34 4.07 -25.09
CA LEU A 74 -13.56 4.04 -25.91
C LEU A 74 -13.94 5.45 -26.38
N PHE A 75 -13.98 6.43 -25.47
CA PHE A 75 -14.31 7.82 -25.85
C PHE A 75 -13.26 8.45 -26.76
N LYS A 76 -11.99 8.06 -26.65
CA LYS A 76 -10.96 8.45 -27.62
C LYS A 76 -11.22 7.85 -29.00
N GLU A 77 -11.55 6.57 -29.08
CA GLU A 77 -11.85 5.88 -30.34
C GLU A 77 -13.11 6.44 -31.02
N THR A 78 -14.16 6.73 -30.25
CA THR A 78 -15.41 7.31 -30.76
C THR A 78 -15.35 8.81 -30.98
N LYS A 79 -14.22 9.46 -30.64
CA LYS A 79 -14.00 10.92 -30.69
C LYS A 79 -15.00 11.72 -29.86
N ASP A 80 -15.51 11.16 -28.76
CA ASP A 80 -16.43 11.85 -27.85
C ASP A 80 -15.66 12.57 -26.73
N ALA A 81 -15.11 13.74 -27.09
CA ALA A 81 -14.39 14.60 -26.14
C ALA A 81 -15.27 15.05 -24.96
N LYS A 82 -16.58 15.22 -25.18
CA LYS A 82 -17.50 15.68 -24.13
C LYS A 82 -17.70 14.60 -23.07
N ALA A 83 -17.90 13.36 -23.50
CA ALA A 83 -18.02 12.21 -22.60
C ALA A 83 -16.71 11.96 -21.83
N LEU A 84 -15.54 12.08 -22.49
CA LEU A 84 -14.25 11.94 -21.82
C LEU A 84 -14.03 13.02 -20.76
N ALA A 85 -14.37 14.28 -21.05
CA ALA A 85 -14.29 15.37 -20.07
C ALA A 85 -15.24 15.15 -18.88
N SER A 86 -16.42 14.57 -19.11
CA SER A 86 -17.35 14.19 -18.05
C SER A 86 -16.78 13.06 -17.18
N LEU A 87 -16.16 12.06 -17.80
CA LEU A 87 -15.52 10.94 -17.11
C LEU A 87 -14.38 11.39 -16.18
N ILE A 88 -13.56 12.35 -16.61
CA ILE A 88 -12.49 12.92 -15.77
C ILE A 88 -13.09 13.56 -14.51
N LYS A 89 -14.23 14.25 -14.63
CA LYS A 89 -14.91 14.88 -13.48
C LYS A 89 -15.49 13.85 -12.52
N THR A 90 -16.14 12.81 -13.02
CA THR A 90 -16.75 11.76 -12.17
C THR A 90 -15.71 10.86 -11.53
N THR A 91 -14.54 10.70 -12.16
CA THR A 91 -13.40 9.94 -11.61
C THR A 91 -12.86 10.58 -10.31
N ARG A 92 -13.06 11.88 -10.09
CA ARG A 92 -12.53 12.61 -8.93
C ARG A 92 -12.89 11.98 -7.59
N SER A 93 -14.11 11.46 -7.42
CA SER A 93 -14.53 10.82 -6.16
C SER A 93 -13.83 9.48 -5.92
N PHE A 94 -13.38 8.79 -6.98
CA PHE A 94 -12.64 7.54 -6.90
C PHE A 94 -11.15 7.74 -6.57
N LEU A 95 -10.56 8.87 -6.98
CA LEU A 95 -9.12 9.13 -6.76
C LEU A 95 -8.71 9.17 -5.27
N GLY A 96 -9.65 9.49 -4.37
CA GLY A 96 -9.41 9.46 -2.92
C GLY A 96 -9.41 8.05 -2.31
N LEU A 97 -9.78 7.03 -3.09
CA LEU A 97 -9.87 5.62 -2.65
C LEU A 97 -8.69 4.77 -3.15
N VAL A 98 -7.72 5.38 -3.83
CA VAL A 98 -6.51 4.71 -4.36
C VAL A 98 -5.28 5.49 -3.94
N SER A 99 -4.10 4.86 -4.02
CA SER A 99 -2.84 5.54 -3.68
C SER A 99 -2.59 6.76 -4.59
N LYS A 100 -1.85 7.76 -4.07
CA LYS A 100 -1.51 8.98 -4.83
C LYS A 100 -0.85 8.66 -6.17
N ALA A 101 0.01 7.64 -6.21
CA ALA A 101 0.68 7.20 -7.44
C ALA A 101 -0.32 6.65 -8.47
N LYS A 102 -1.28 5.80 -8.05
CA LYS A 102 -2.34 5.27 -8.92
C LYS A 102 -3.25 6.40 -9.42
N ALA A 103 -3.67 7.31 -8.52
CA ALA A 103 -4.47 8.47 -8.89
C ALA A 103 -3.78 9.37 -9.93
N ALA A 104 -2.50 9.70 -9.71
CA ALA A 104 -1.72 10.52 -10.63
C ALA A 104 -1.56 9.86 -12.00
N LYS A 105 -1.27 8.55 -12.03
CA LYS A 105 -1.17 7.78 -13.28
C LYS A 105 -2.50 7.74 -14.03
N LEU A 106 -3.61 7.52 -13.33
CA LEU A 106 -4.95 7.46 -13.91
C LEU A 106 -5.34 8.80 -14.53
N VAL A 107 -5.21 9.90 -13.78
CA VAL A 107 -5.53 11.25 -14.27
C VAL A 107 -4.66 11.62 -15.46
N ARG A 108 -3.35 11.37 -15.38
CA ARG A 108 -2.43 11.63 -16.49
C ARG A 108 -2.86 10.89 -17.76
N THR A 109 -3.16 9.60 -17.64
CA THR A 109 -3.59 8.79 -18.79
C THR A 109 -4.88 9.35 -19.41
N LEU A 110 -5.87 9.71 -18.62
CA LEU A 110 -7.12 10.28 -19.14
C LEU A 110 -6.93 11.64 -19.82
N VAL A 111 -6.06 12.49 -19.26
CA VAL A 111 -5.71 13.78 -19.87
C VAL A 111 -4.94 13.58 -21.17
N ASP A 112 -3.98 12.65 -21.21
CA ASP A 112 -3.22 12.33 -22.42
C ASP A 112 -4.17 11.82 -23.53
N LEU A 113 -5.13 10.94 -23.19
CA LEU A 113 -6.16 10.49 -24.13
C LEU A 113 -7.02 11.65 -24.67
N PHE A 114 -7.32 12.64 -23.84
CA PHE A 114 -8.08 13.83 -24.23
C PHE A 114 -7.28 14.75 -25.16
N LEU A 115 -6.00 14.98 -24.85
CA LEU A 115 -5.11 15.82 -25.65
C LEU A 115 -4.79 15.19 -27.00
N ASP A 116 -4.61 13.86 -27.06
CA ASP A 116 -4.36 13.13 -28.30
C ASP A 116 -5.51 13.25 -29.30
N MET A 117 -6.76 13.36 -28.83
CA MET A 117 -7.90 13.60 -29.72
C MET A 117 -7.85 14.99 -30.37
N GLU A 118 -7.36 15.99 -29.65
CA GLU A 118 -7.26 17.36 -30.17
C GLU A 118 -6.07 17.51 -31.14
N ALA A 119 -4.94 16.87 -30.85
CA ALA A 119 -3.75 16.90 -31.71
C ALA A 119 -3.99 16.30 -33.12
N GLY A 120 -4.89 15.32 -33.24
CA GLY A 120 -5.28 14.71 -34.51
C GLY A 120 -6.24 15.53 -35.38
N THR A 121 -6.60 16.76 -34.99
CA THR A 121 -7.52 17.63 -35.76
C THR A 121 -6.82 18.72 -36.59
N GLY A 122 -5.50 18.63 -36.77
CA GLY A 122 -4.73 19.50 -37.67
C GLY A 122 -4.45 18.86 -39.04
N GLU A 123 -4.96 19.51 -40.10
CA GLU A 123 -4.74 19.29 -41.55
C GLU A 123 -5.60 18.17 -42.20
N GLU A 124 -6.45 18.36 -43.21
CA GLU A 124 -6.64 19.44 -44.21
C GLU A 124 -8.04 19.31 -44.91
N LYS A 125 -8.58 20.44 -45.40
CA LYS A 125 -9.71 20.66 -46.35
C LYS A 125 -11.13 20.36 -45.83
N THR A 126 -12.11 21.27 -45.87
CA THR A 126 -12.51 22.11 -47.01
C THR A 126 -13.40 23.27 -46.53
N GLN A 127 -13.26 24.41 -47.20
CA GLN A 127 -14.13 25.58 -47.17
C GLN A 127 -15.62 25.22 -47.34
N LEU A 128 -16.44 25.38 -46.30
CA LEU A 128 -17.88 25.68 -46.41
C LEU A 128 -18.41 26.21 -45.06
N THR A 129 -18.94 27.43 -45.15
CA THR A 129 -19.85 28.16 -44.26
C THR A 129 -20.40 27.39 -43.05
N LEU A 130 -20.23 27.95 -41.85
CA LEU A 130 -21.34 28.46 -41.01
C LEU A 130 -20.83 28.99 -39.67
N HIS A 131 -21.53 30.02 -39.21
CA HIS A 131 -21.33 30.73 -37.96
C HIS A 131 -21.29 29.81 -36.73
N GLY A 132 -20.39 30.16 -35.80
CA GLY A 132 -20.66 30.01 -34.37
C GLY A 132 -20.28 28.68 -33.75
N TYR A 133 -18.99 28.37 -33.61
CA TYR A 133 -18.52 27.45 -32.57
C TYR A 133 -17.01 27.65 -32.29
N ARG A 134 -16.63 28.86 -31.85
CA ARG A 134 -15.23 29.15 -31.46
C ARG A 134 -14.98 29.76 -30.07
N PRO A 135 -15.96 30.14 -29.21
CA PRO A 135 -15.62 30.67 -27.89
C PRO A 135 -15.60 29.63 -26.75
N GLN A 136 -16.25 28.46 -26.89
CA GLN A 136 -16.36 27.49 -25.77
C GLN A 136 -15.12 26.61 -25.55
N ILE A 137 -14.33 26.35 -26.60
CA ILE A 137 -13.21 25.39 -26.56
C ILE A 137 -11.96 26.03 -25.94
N SER A 138 -11.70 27.32 -26.21
CA SER A 138 -10.67 28.12 -25.52
C SER A 138 -10.92 28.22 -24.02
N HIS A 139 -12.19 28.33 -23.60
CA HIS A 139 -12.56 28.32 -22.19
C HIS A 139 -12.40 26.93 -21.56
N MET A 140 -12.71 25.83 -22.26
CA MET A 140 -12.49 24.48 -21.72
C MET A 140 -11.01 24.14 -21.58
N LEU A 141 -10.16 24.48 -22.56
CA LEU A 141 -8.72 24.27 -22.46
C LEU A 141 -8.13 25.15 -21.35
N ARG A 142 -8.61 26.39 -21.20
CA ARG A 142 -8.26 27.25 -20.06
C ARG A 142 -8.76 26.68 -18.75
N ILE A 143 -9.97 26.13 -18.65
CA ILE A 143 -10.50 25.51 -17.43
C ILE A 143 -9.74 24.22 -17.11
N ILE A 144 -9.34 23.42 -18.10
CA ILE A 144 -8.54 22.21 -17.91
C ILE A 144 -7.12 22.58 -17.49
N ILE A 145 -6.49 23.57 -18.14
CA ILE A 145 -5.18 24.10 -17.74
C ILE A 145 -5.29 24.75 -16.36
N PHE A 146 -6.35 25.49 -16.04
CA PHE A 146 -6.58 26.08 -14.72
C PHE A 146 -6.92 25.00 -13.69
N LEU A 147 -7.62 23.92 -14.05
CA LEU A 147 -7.88 22.77 -13.18
C LEU A 147 -6.61 21.96 -12.95
N VAL A 148 -5.76 21.76 -13.97
CA VAL A 148 -4.45 21.12 -13.87
C VAL A 148 -3.53 22.02 -13.04
N ILE A 149 -3.48 23.32 -13.28
CA ILE A 149 -2.64 24.26 -12.52
C ILE A 149 -3.18 24.47 -11.10
N THR A 150 -4.49 24.50 -10.86
CA THR A 150 -5.04 24.61 -9.49
C THR A 150 -5.01 23.28 -8.75
N THR A 151 -5.12 22.13 -9.42
CA THR A 151 -4.80 20.85 -8.79
C THR A 151 -3.30 20.69 -8.55
N PHE A 152 -2.42 21.25 -9.38
CA PHE A 152 -0.97 21.32 -9.12
C PHE A 152 -0.59 22.40 -8.10
N ALA A 153 -1.37 23.48 -7.95
CA ALA A 153 -1.11 24.56 -6.99
C ALA A 153 -1.76 24.31 -5.63
N ILE A 154 -2.82 23.48 -5.57
CA ILE A 154 -3.33 22.87 -4.33
C ILE A 154 -2.57 21.56 -4.03
N CYS A 155 -1.82 21.02 -4.99
CA CYS A 155 -0.65 20.20 -4.70
C CYS A 155 0.44 21.13 -4.20
N GLU A 156 0.19 21.76 -3.05
CA GLU A 156 1.25 22.10 -2.12
C GLU A 156 2.15 20.88 -2.14
N ARG A 157 3.36 21.02 -2.73
CA ARG A 157 4.37 19.98 -2.63
C ARG A 157 4.56 19.84 -1.13
N GLN A 158 3.82 18.91 -0.54
CA GLN A 158 4.10 18.36 0.76
C GLN A 158 5.49 17.78 0.54
N THR A 159 6.50 18.61 0.81
CA THR A 159 7.88 18.18 0.80
C THR A 159 7.93 17.10 1.87
N PRO A 160 8.46 15.91 1.56
CA PRO A 160 8.65 14.91 2.58
C PRO A 160 9.35 15.60 3.75
N PRO A 161 8.80 15.51 4.97
CA PRO A 161 9.45 16.11 6.11
C PRO A 161 10.84 15.50 6.26
N SER A 162 11.75 16.23 6.93
CA SER A 162 13.08 15.72 7.22
C SER A 162 12.96 14.31 7.79
N HIS A 163 13.63 13.35 7.14
CA HIS A 163 13.61 11.95 7.55
C HIS A 163 13.88 11.86 9.06
N PRO A 164 13.04 11.18 9.86
CA PRO A 164 13.31 10.99 11.28
C PRO A 164 14.67 10.32 11.44
N LEU A 165 15.61 11.05 12.03
CA LEU A 165 16.92 10.52 12.37
C LEU A 165 16.82 9.91 13.76
N TRP A 166 17.08 8.60 13.85
CA TRP A 166 17.24 7.97 15.15
C TRP A 166 18.48 8.58 15.83
N PRO A 167 18.45 8.83 17.15
CA PRO A 167 19.64 9.23 17.86
C PRO A 167 20.61 8.03 17.94
N ASP A 168 21.90 8.31 18.17
CA ASP A 168 22.93 7.26 18.20
C ASP A 168 22.71 6.23 19.33
N GLY A 169 21.91 6.58 20.35
CA GLY A 169 21.45 5.64 21.34
C GLY A 169 20.25 6.18 22.11
N PHE A 170 19.28 5.32 22.36
CA PHE A 170 18.14 5.64 23.20
C PHE A 170 17.54 4.39 23.83
N LYS A 171 16.75 4.64 24.86
CA LYS A 171 15.89 3.66 25.51
C LYS A 171 14.47 4.20 25.51
N THR A 172 13.49 3.33 25.29
CA THR A 172 12.07 3.73 25.34
C THR A 172 11.22 2.53 25.69
N GLN A 173 10.05 2.78 26.27
CA GLN A 173 9.00 1.77 26.27
C GLN A 173 8.28 1.81 24.92
N ALA A 174 7.72 0.68 24.50
CA ALA A 174 6.83 0.64 23.37
C ALA A 174 5.65 -0.29 23.62
N LEU A 175 4.52 0.07 23.03
CA LEU A 175 3.35 -0.78 22.89
C LEU A 175 3.39 -1.41 21.51
N ILE A 176 3.44 -2.72 21.46
CA ILE A 176 3.39 -3.51 20.23
C ILE A 176 2.00 -4.08 20.09
N THR A 177 1.37 -3.87 18.94
CA THR A 177 0.10 -4.50 18.59
C THR A 177 0.36 -5.48 17.47
N ALA A 178 0.30 -6.78 17.74
CA ALA A 178 0.43 -7.84 16.74
C ALA A 178 -0.96 -8.43 16.44
N PHE A 179 -1.24 -8.79 15.20
CA PHE A 179 -2.53 -9.39 14.81
C PHE A 179 -2.36 -10.87 14.49
N ASP A 180 -3.25 -11.72 15.00
CA ASP A 180 -3.25 -13.14 14.63
C ASP A 180 -3.90 -13.42 13.27
N GLU A 181 -3.99 -14.69 12.90
CA GLU A 181 -4.60 -15.16 11.64
C GLU A 181 -6.09 -14.77 11.53
N ASN A 182 -6.78 -14.56 12.65
CA ASN A 182 -8.17 -14.11 12.71
C ASN A 182 -8.29 -12.59 12.80
N ASN A 183 -7.17 -11.88 12.62
CA ASN A 183 -7.06 -10.45 12.74
C ASN A 183 -7.45 -9.90 14.13
N GLN A 184 -7.29 -10.70 15.18
CA GLN A 184 -7.45 -10.21 16.56
C GLN A 184 -6.15 -9.53 17.02
N PRO A 185 -6.22 -8.32 17.58
CA PRO A 185 -5.05 -7.63 18.10
C PRO A 185 -4.60 -8.21 19.44
N HIS A 186 -3.30 -8.38 19.59
CA HIS A 186 -2.59 -8.78 20.81
C HIS A 186 -1.63 -7.66 21.18
N LEU A 187 -1.74 -7.15 22.40
CA LEU A 187 -1.01 -5.97 22.86
C LEU A 187 0.13 -6.39 23.79
N HIS A 188 1.33 -5.87 23.54
CA HIS A 188 2.51 -6.23 24.32
C HIS A 188 3.29 -4.96 24.68
N ARG A 189 3.59 -4.78 25.97
CA ARG A 189 4.51 -3.74 26.44
C ARG A 189 5.92 -4.30 26.48
N SER A 190 6.85 -3.58 25.87
CA SER A 190 8.26 -3.97 25.82
C SER A 190 9.17 -2.80 26.07
N LEU A 191 10.32 -3.08 26.68
CA LEU A 191 11.40 -2.12 26.83
C LEU A 191 12.36 -2.26 25.66
N PHE A 192 12.58 -1.17 24.93
CA PHE A 192 13.46 -1.11 23.77
C PHE A 192 14.74 -0.37 24.09
N TYR A 193 15.86 -0.95 23.68
CA TYR A 193 17.18 -0.34 23.69
C TYR A 193 17.70 -0.28 22.25
N TYR A 194 18.20 0.87 21.84
CA TYR A 194 18.81 1.08 20.55
C TYR A 194 20.21 1.66 20.69
N ALA A 195 21.14 1.14 19.91
CA ALA A 195 22.47 1.71 19.74
C ALA A 195 22.87 1.68 18.27
N TYR A 196 23.42 2.79 17.78
CA TYR A 196 24.02 2.89 16.46
C TYR A 196 25.52 3.10 16.63
N THR A 197 26.30 2.05 16.38
CA THR A 197 27.76 2.07 16.56
C THR A 197 28.44 1.51 15.32
N ASN A 198 29.51 2.16 14.85
CA ASN A 198 30.25 1.74 13.66
C ASN A 198 29.37 1.50 12.42
N GLN A 199 28.35 2.34 12.22
CA GLN A 199 27.35 2.24 11.15
C GLN A 199 26.41 1.02 11.23
N THR A 200 26.48 0.26 12.33
CA THR A 200 25.62 -0.88 12.60
C THR A 200 24.59 -0.50 13.67
N ALA A 201 23.32 -0.72 13.35
CA ALA A 201 22.24 -0.62 14.33
C ALA A 201 22.17 -1.91 15.15
N SER A 202 21.99 -1.76 16.45
CA SER A 202 21.66 -2.84 17.37
C SER A 202 20.41 -2.48 18.16
N GLY A 203 19.54 -3.47 18.31
CA GLY A 203 18.26 -3.31 18.98
C GLY A 203 18.02 -4.45 19.95
N LYS A 204 17.47 -4.12 21.12
CA LYS A 204 17.03 -5.12 22.09
C LYS A 204 15.65 -4.79 22.60
N TRP A 205 14.73 -5.71 22.41
CA TRP A 205 13.40 -5.66 22.98
C TRP A 205 13.31 -6.65 24.13
N HIS A 206 12.73 -6.23 25.25
CA HIS A 206 12.52 -7.09 26.39
C HIS A 206 11.08 -6.98 26.88
N GLY A 207 10.30 -8.04 26.67
CA GLY A 207 8.91 -8.12 27.13
C GLY A 207 8.86 -8.34 28.63
N GLN A 208 8.21 -7.44 29.37
CA GLN A 208 8.16 -7.47 30.84
C GLN A 208 6.85 -8.04 31.41
N GLU A 209 5.80 -8.17 30.59
CA GLU A 209 4.47 -8.57 31.05
C GLU A 209 3.99 -9.88 30.41
N ARG A 210 3.22 -10.65 31.19
CA ARG A 210 2.54 -11.86 30.72
C ARG A 210 1.61 -11.49 29.57
N HIS A 211 1.84 -12.11 28.42
CA HIS A 211 0.98 -11.97 27.26
C HIS A 211 -0.46 -12.36 27.63
N ASP A 212 -1.36 -11.46 27.32
CA ASP A 212 -2.71 -11.39 27.83
C ASP A 212 -3.66 -12.41 27.20
N HIS A 213 -3.25 -13.27 26.26
CA HIS A 213 -3.90 -14.58 26.04
C HIS A 213 -3.16 -15.61 25.18
N PHE A 214 -1.96 -15.35 24.68
CA PHE A 214 -1.16 -16.34 23.95
C PHE A 214 0.30 -15.96 24.14
N GLY A 215 1.19 -16.91 24.42
CA GLY A 215 2.62 -16.63 24.53
C GLY A 215 3.18 -16.19 23.18
N TYR A 216 3.06 -14.90 22.85
CA TYR A 216 3.53 -14.33 21.60
C TYR A 216 4.73 -13.45 21.88
N CYS A 217 5.93 -14.00 21.67
CA CYS A 217 7.07 -13.14 21.50
C CYS A 217 7.00 -12.53 20.10
N TYR A 218 6.46 -11.31 19.96
CA TYR A 218 6.59 -10.54 18.72
C TYR A 218 6.08 -11.27 17.47
N GLY A 219 4.93 -11.94 17.58
CA GLY A 219 4.35 -12.73 16.49
C GLY A 219 4.78 -14.21 16.46
N TRP A 220 5.72 -14.64 17.29
CA TRP A 220 6.03 -16.06 17.50
C TRP A 220 5.32 -16.60 18.73
N ALA A 221 4.50 -17.63 18.56
CA ALA A 221 3.74 -18.31 19.62
C ALA A 221 4.65 -19.12 20.58
N LEU A 222 5.62 -18.46 21.20
CA LEU A 222 6.47 -18.98 22.27
C LEU A 222 5.70 -18.89 23.58
N ASN A 223 5.17 -20.02 24.05
CA ASN A 223 4.42 -20.16 25.32
C ASN A 223 5.29 -19.86 26.57
N GLU A 224 5.80 -18.65 26.67
CA GLU A 224 6.85 -18.21 27.59
C GLU A 224 6.45 -16.87 28.23
N SER A 225 6.90 -16.67 29.47
CA SER A 225 6.47 -15.53 30.30
C SER A 225 7.19 -14.21 29.99
N SER A 226 8.33 -14.28 29.32
CA SER A 226 9.14 -13.15 28.91
C SER A 226 10.04 -13.58 27.77
N CYS A 227 10.28 -12.70 26.81
CA CYS A 227 11.24 -12.96 25.75
C CYS A 227 12.06 -11.71 25.43
N THR A 228 13.18 -11.93 24.76
CA THR A 228 14.07 -10.88 24.27
C THR A 228 14.28 -11.06 22.78
N ILE A 229 14.07 -10.00 22.01
CA ILE A 229 14.57 -9.93 20.63
C ILE A 229 15.86 -9.15 20.64
N LEU A 230 16.93 -9.74 20.12
CA LEU A 230 18.23 -9.11 19.98
C LEU A 230 18.60 -9.00 18.49
N ILE A 231 19.06 -7.83 18.07
CA ILE A 231 19.39 -7.53 16.68
C ILE A 231 20.83 -7.06 16.63
N ILE A 232 21.72 -7.88 16.07
CA ILE A 232 23.16 -7.61 15.95
C ILE A 232 23.68 -8.18 14.63
N GLY A 233 23.18 -7.65 13.52
CA GLY A 233 23.37 -8.23 12.18
C GLY A 233 22.29 -9.26 11.85
N ASP A 234 22.19 -10.32 12.65
CA ASP A 234 21.05 -11.26 12.65
C ASP A 234 20.00 -10.87 13.69
N VAL A 235 18.79 -11.44 13.57
CA VAL A 235 17.71 -11.32 14.56
C VAL A 235 17.63 -12.59 15.39
N TYR A 236 17.77 -12.45 16.70
CA TYR A 236 17.72 -13.54 17.65
C TYR A 236 16.51 -13.43 18.55
N VAL A 237 15.86 -14.56 18.80
CA VAL A 237 14.77 -14.69 19.77
C VAL A 237 15.28 -15.49 20.94
N ILE A 238 15.25 -14.88 22.13
CA ILE A 238 15.81 -15.43 23.35
C ILE A 238 14.69 -15.52 24.39
N SER A 239 14.51 -16.71 24.94
CA SER A 239 13.61 -16.99 26.06
C SER A 239 14.30 -17.93 27.05
N GLN A 240 13.62 -18.34 28.13
CA GLN A 240 14.20 -19.18 29.19
C GLN A 240 14.86 -20.45 28.63
N ASN A 241 14.25 -21.11 27.64
CA ASN A 241 14.72 -22.38 27.08
C ASN A 241 14.93 -22.33 25.56
N LEU A 242 15.01 -21.14 24.97
CA LEU A 242 15.12 -20.96 23.53
C LEU A 242 16.11 -19.85 23.21
N CYS A 243 17.05 -20.15 22.32
CA CYS A 243 17.76 -19.14 21.56
C CYS A 243 17.76 -19.58 20.10
N CYS A 244 17.28 -18.73 19.21
CA CYS A 244 17.18 -19.10 17.80
C CYS A 244 17.28 -17.87 16.90
N ILE A 245 17.64 -18.11 15.64
CA ILE A 245 17.71 -17.11 14.59
C ILE A 245 16.33 -16.98 13.94
N ALA A 246 15.78 -15.79 13.98
CA ALA A 246 14.55 -15.44 13.29
C ALA A 246 14.85 -14.76 11.96
N MET A 247 13.86 -14.78 11.05
CA MET A 247 13.93 -13.95 9.86
C MET A 247 14.00 -12.46 10.27
N PRO A 248 14.81 -11.65 9.58
CA PRO A 248 14.86 -10.22 9.82
C PRO A 248 13.48 -9.61 9.59
N GLY A 249 12.84 -9.17 10.67
CA GLY A 249 11.60 -8.41 10.64
C GLY A 249 11.86 -6.90 10.56
N ASN A 250 10.84 -6.10 10.85
CA ASN A 250 10.89 -4.64 10.81
C ASN A 250 11.67 -3.98 11.98
N PHE A 251 12.64 -4.68 12.56
CA PHE A 251 13.34 -4.25 13.77
C PHE A 251 14.78 -3.83 13.48
N GLY A 252 15.32 -2.87 14.25
CA GLY A 252 16.77 -2.59 14.23
C GLY A 252 17.30 -1.98 12.93
N VAL A 253 16.52 -1.12 12.29
CA VAL A 253 16.93 -0.38 11.08
C VAL A 253 18.07 0.61 11.38
N PRO A 254 18.90 0.96 10.38
CA PRO A 254 19.94 1.96 10.52
C PRO A 254 19.38 3.35 10.84
N ARG A 255 20.25 4.24 11.33
CA ARG A 255 19.89 5.61 11.73
C ARG A 255 19.16 6.41 10.65
N ASP A 256 19.50 6.13 9.40
CA ASP A 256 19.08 6.79 8.17
C ASP A 256 18.22 5.86 7.30
N TRP A 257 17.51 4.91 7.90
CA TRP A 257 16.73 3.89 7.19
C TRP A 257 15.70 4.41 6.17
N LEU A 258 15.28 5.67 6.28
CA LEU A 258 14.40 6.33 5.31
C LEU A 258 15.13 7.02 4.14
N GLN A 259 16.47 7.05 4.12
CA GLN A 259 17.24 7.74 3.08
C GLN A 259 16.97 7.18 1.67
N SER A 260 16.66 5.89 1.57
CA SER A 260 16.26 5.22 0.32
C SER A 260 14.75 4.95 0.21
N ALA A 261 13.94 5.48 1.14
CA ALA A 261 12.50 5.25 1.16
C ALA A 261 11.76 6.21 0.23
N THR A 262 10.68 5.73 -0.37
CA THR A 262 9.76 6.53 -1.18
C THR A 262 8.65 7.06 -0.29
N TRP A 263 8.55 8.38 -0.13
CA TRP A 263 7.41 8.99 0.57
C TRP A 263 6.14 8.85 -0.27
N LEU A 264 5.11 8.25 0.32
CA LEU A 264 3.82 7.97 -0.31
C LEU A 264 2.75 9.02 0.04
N GLY A 265 2.90 9.73 1.17
CA GLY A 265 1.99 10.80 1.55
C GLY A 265 1.81 10.94 3.05
N ILE A 266 0.73 11.63 3.42
CA ILE A 266 0.25 11.73 4.80
C ILE A 266 -1.04 10.92 4.89
N GLU A 267 -1.19 10.15 5.97
CA GLU A 267 -2.35 9.34 6.28
C GLU A 267 -2.81 9.59 7.72
N GLU A 268 -4.04 9.17 8.03
CA GLU A 268 -4.57 9.21 9.39
C GLU A 268 -4.71 7.76 9.90
N ILE A 269 -3.95 7.41 10.94
CA ILE A 269 -3.96 6.09 11.55
C ILE A 269 -4.25 6.23 13.04
N HIS A 270 -5.33 5.60 13.51
CA HIS A 270 -5.77 5.66 14.91
C HIS A 270 -5.89 7.10 15.46
N GLY A 271 -6.37 8.04 14.62
CA GLY A 271 -6.52 9.45 14.99
C GLY A 271 -5.19 10.23 15.05
N ARG A 272 -4.09 9.65 14.59
CA ARG A 272 -2.79 10.31 14.44
C ARG A 272 -2.49 10.58 12.97
N THR A 273 -1.96 11.77 12.69
CA THR A 273 -1.48 12.13 11.35
C THR A 273 -0.06 11.63 11.18
N VAL A 274 0.14 10.75 10.21
CA VAL A 274 1.40 10.04 9.98
C VAL A 274 1.89 10.21 8.54
N ASP A 275 3.20 10.35 8.34
CA ASP A 275 3.85 10.19 7.06
C ASP A 275 3.93 8.71 6.68
N HIS A 276 3.50 8.38 5.47
CA HIS A 276 3.57 7.04 4.90
C HIS A 276 4.76 6.96 3.92
N TRP A 277 5.58 5.93 4.07
CA TRP A 277 6.79 5.66 3.30
C TRP A 277 6.82 4.20 2.81
N TYR A 278 7.57 3.93 1.76
CA TYR A 278 7.82 2.59 1.24
C TYR A 278 9.32 2.33 1.07
N ALA A 279 9.83 1.27 1.69
CA ALA A 279 11.23 0.83 1.63
C ALA A 279 11.33 -0.69 1.82
N TRP A 280 12.34 -1.35 1.24
CA TRP A 280 12.60 -2.78 1.45
C TRP A 280 11.37 -3.69 1.34
N GLU A 281 10.49 -3.43 0.37
CA GLU A 281 9.23 -4.15 0.17
C GLU A 281 8.21 -4.04 1.32
N HIS A 282 8.39 -3.07 2.20
CA HIS A 282 7.52 -2.76 3.32
C HIS A 282 7.06 -1.30 3.29
N GLU A 283 5.83 -1.11 3.76
CA GLU A 283 5.31 0.21 4.06
C GLU A 283 5.69 0.60 5.49
N TYR A 284 5.92 1.89 5.74
CA TYR A 284 6.30 2.44 7.03
C TYR A 284 5.56 3.74 7.32
N TRP A 285 5.23 3.96 8.59
CA TRP A 285 4.55 5.16 9.05
C TRP A 285 5.45 5.90 10.05
N SER A 286 5.23 7.19 10.21
CA SER A 286 5.92 8.00 11.22
C SER A 286 5.02 9.15 11.58
N ASP A 287 4.89 9.50 12.86
CA ASP A 287 4.17 10.70 13.24
C ASP A 287 4.74 11.93 12.52
N VAL A 288 3.85 12.83 12.11
CA VAL A 288 4.21 14.11 11.47
C VAL A 288 4.67 15.11 12.54
N ASP A 289 4.10 15.03 13.74
CA ASP A 289 4.38 15.92 14.87
C ASP A 289 5.66 15.54 15.61
N GLU A 290 6.41 16.54 16.07
CA GLU A 290 7.61 16.34 16.89
C GLU A 290 7.27 16.16 18.38
N PRO A 291 7.97 15.29 19.13
CA PRO A 291 9.05 14.42 18.65
C PRO A 291 8.49 13.23 17.86
N ARG A 292 9.12 12.93 16.70
CA ARG A 292 8.76 11.79 15.85
C ARG A 292 9.13 10.47 16.52
N ASN A 293 8.30 10.02 17.47
CA ASN A 293 8.55 8.78 18.22
C ASN A 293 8.36 7.53 17.35
N GLY A 294 7.79 7.65 16.15
CA GLY A 294 7.93 6.69 15.06
C GLY A 294 7.00 5.49 15.15
N VAL A 295 5.77 5.61 14.66
CA VAL A 295 4.84 4.48 14.49
C VAL A 295 5.37 3.52 13.43
N ARG A 296 6.05 2.43 13.82
CA ARG A 296 6.43 1.41 12.83
C ARG A 296 5.24 0.52 12.53
N TYR A 297 4.95 0.35 11.26
CA TYR A 297 4.13 -0.74 10.76
C TYR A 297 4.91 -1.52 9.70
N SER A 298 4.63 -2.81 9.57
CA SER A 298 4.98 -3.64 8.40
C SER A 298 3.69 -4.06 7.71
N GLY A 299 3.51 -3.59 6.48
CA GLY A 299 2.47 -4.03 5.55
C GLY A 299 2.97 -5.12 4.60
N PRO A 300 2.08 -5.91 3.99
CA PRO A 300 2.34 -7.30 3.66
C PRO A 300 3.04 -7.51 2.32
N ASN A 301 4.01 -8.42 2.31
CA ASN A 301 4.07 -9.49 1.32
C ASN A 301 3.53 -10.79 1.98
N PHE A 302 2.20 -10.89 2.12
CA PHE A 302 1.32 -12.05 2.40
C PHE A 302 1.76 -13.23 3.32
N LYS A 303 2.81 -13.12 4.14
CA LYS A 303 3.29 -14.24 4.99
C LYS A 303 3.57 -13.90 6.45
N THR A 304 3.46 -12.63 6.88
CA THR A 304 3.70 -12.23 8.27
C THR A 304 2.52 -11.46 8.84
N PRO A 305 2.16 -11.70 10.12
CA PRO A 305 1.09 -10.99 10.80
C PRO A 305 1.33 -9.47 10.83
N ARG A 306 0.25 -8.69 10.76
CA ARG A 306 0.31 -7.23 10.91
C ARG A 306 0.89 -6.89 12.29
N GLN A 307 1.76 -5.88 12.34
CA GLN A 307 2.31 -5.41 13.61
C GLN A 307 2.46 -3.89 13.60
N PHE A 308 1.98 -3.23 14.66
CA PHE A 308 2.27 -1.83 14.97
C PHE A 308 3.20 -1.76 16.17
N THR A 309 4.12 -0.79 16.16
CA THR A 309 4.96 -0.47 17.31
C THR A 309 4.85 1.02 17.60
N ASP A 310 4.26 1.33 18.74
CA ASP A 310 4.10 2.67 19.27
C ASP A 310 5.13 2.91 20.35
N TYR A 311 6.14 3.73 20.07
CA TYR A 311 7.13 4.10 21.07
C TYR A 311 6.62 5.25 21.95
N ASP A 312 6.87 5.13 23.25
CA ASP A 312 6.73 6.23 24.20
C ASP A 312 7.88 7.25 24.00
N ALA A 313 7.99 8.21 24.91
CA ALA A 313 9.06 9.20 24.88
C ALA A 313 10.45 8.55 25.04
N TRP A 314 11.41 9.02 24.25
CA TRP A 314 12.77 8.49 24.26
C TRP A 314 13.62 9.04 25.40
N GLU A 315 14.33 8.14 26.08
CA GLU A 315 15.44 8.44 26.97
C GLU A 315 16.75 8.36 26.15
N ILE A 316 17.19 9.49 25.61
CA ILE A 316 18.39 9.56 24.75
C ILE A 316 19.65 9.43 25.62
N ALA A 317 20.38 8.33 25.45
CA ALA A 317 21.63 8.06 26.16
C ALA A 317 22.45 6.97 25.43
N PRO A 318 23.78 6.96 25.57
CA PRO A 318 24.60 5.82 25.16
C PRO A 318 24.14 4.55 25.89
N GLN A 319 24.00 3.46 25.16
CA GLN A 319 23.62 2.16 25.73
C GLN A 319 24.86 1.35 26.11
N ASP A 320 24.77 0.57 27.18
CA ASP A 320 25.83 -0.36 27.57
C ASP A 320 25.99 -1.44 26.47
N PRO A 321 27.16 -1.59 25.83
CA PRO A 321 27.37 -2.58 24.77
C PRO A 321 27.00 -4.01 25.19
N ARG A 322 27.15 -4.35 26.47
CA ARG A 322 26.82 -5.68 27.01
C ARG A 322 25.34 -6.02 26.92
N LEU A 323 24.46 -5.02 26.73
CA LEU A 323 23.04 -5.25 26.49
C LEU A 323 22.81 -6.06 25.21
N PHE A 324 23.74 -5.96 24.25
CA PHE A 324 23.65 -6.58 22.93
C PHE A 324 24.50 -7.85 22.78
N ASP A 325 25.11 -8.33 23.87
CA ASP A 325 25.83 -9.60 23.85
C ASP A 325 24.85 -10.78 23.79
N LEU A 326 25.14 -11.77 22.94
CA LEU A 326 24.44 -13.05 22.96
C LEU A 326 24.70 -13.79 24.28
N PRO A 327 23.72 -14.55 24.79
CA PRO A 327 23.93 -15.44 25.93
C PRO A 327 25.08 -16.42 25.63
N LYS A 328 26.08 -16.48 26.52
CA LYS A 328 27.29 -17.31 26.29
C LYS A 328 27.02 -18.81 26.38
N ASP A 329 26.02 -19.21 27.16
CA ASP A 329 25.74 -20.60 27.50
C ASP A 329 24.52 -21.17 26.74
N THR A 330 24.10 -20.53 25.64
CA THR A 330 22.92 -20.95 24.87
C THR A 330 23.26 -21.07 23.39
N ASP A 331 22.88 -22.20 22.77
CA ASP A 331 23.04 -22.41 21.34
C ASP A 331 21.99 -21.60 20.58
N CYS A 332 22.42 -20.49 19.98
CA CYS A 332 21.60 -19.59 19.16
C CYS A 332 21.75 -19.85 17.66
N SER A 333 22.39 -20.94 17.23
CA SER A 333 22.74 -21.17 15.82
C SER A 333 21.58 -21.69 14.97
N LYS A 334 20.50 -22.16 15.61
CA LYS A 334 19.38 -22.82 14.94
C LYS A 334 18.29 -21.82 14.56
N PRO A 335 17.56 -22.05 13.45
CA PRO A 335 16.40 -21.23 13.12
C PRO A 335 15.29 -21.40 14.16
N CYS A 336 14.48 -20.36 14.34
CA CYS A 336 13.30 -20.44 15.20
C CYS A 336 12.26 -21.41 14.63
N PRO A 337 11.53 -22.12 15.52
CA PRO A 337 10.57 -23.15 15.14
C PRO A 337 9.35 -22.60 14.39
#